data_AF-A0A2S2NWT9-F1
#
_entry.id   AF-A0A2S2NWT9-F1
#
_cell.length_a   1.000
_cell.length_b   1.000
_cell.length_c   1.000
_cell.angle_alpha   90.00
_cell.angle_beta   90.00
_cell.angle_gamma   90.00
#
_symmetry.space_group_name_H-M   'P 1'
#
loop_
_entity.id
_entity.type
_entity.pdbx_description
1 polymer ?
#
loop_
_entity_poly.entity_id
_entity_poly.type
_entity_poly.pdbx_seq_one_letter_code
_entity_poly.pdbx_strand_id
1 'polypeptide(L)'
;VFYDMRESEGFDALFNKIKPISGDISQEKLGLSDEDSKILCDNVNIVLHCAATLDFETDLKTAVNINLLGTKRVVELCKQIKNLQCLLHVSTAYVNSNKNYAMEKIYDAPANYNDIINYSQTMDIDQFNSTAEKILGDHINTYTFTKALAEHVVNDAKHYFRTCIVRPSMITASWKEPVEGWTISKNGPQGFIMGAAKGVIRRLPVNQSLIYDYIPVDVVINTIIAGTWFGAQLPESTPSVDGQTPVFHCTTSTCNPFRWQDISSVLTSTLHKYPIDGAVWYPNIKFLPSLFMYWISSAIFHFIPAYIFDAFAKSLGRKTLLIKLHKNVNRSLGNLAPFIFNEWKFDNARTLRLQEEMSVDDKSVFYIDPTSLKWTPYFINLTLGVRTYLLREDETTMKNALKKDFLLFIANCGIQLLVVIGIWYLSSVITGTPMLANFWAALIVIIFGYFF
;
A
#
# COMPACT_ATOMS: atom_id res chain seq x y z
N VAL A 1 -2.17 -2.33 24.05
CA VAL A 1 -0.85 -1.77 24.44
C VAL A 1 -0.85 -0.24 24.59
N PHE A 2 -1.05 0.57 23.54
CA PHE A 2 -0.87 2.03 23.65
C PHE A 2 -1.80 2.71 24.68
N TYR A 3 -3.10 2.36 24.68
CA TYR A 3 -4.04 2.90 25.66
C TYR A 3 -3.69 2.45 27.08
N ASP A 4 -3.31 1.18 27.25
CA ASP A 4 -2.89 0.63 28.54
C ASP A 4 -1.63 1.32 29.06
N MET A 5 -0.63 1.56 28.20
CA MET A 5 0.57 2.33 28.55
C MET A 5 0.22 3.76 28.94
N ARG A 6 -0.68 4.42 28.19
CA ARG A 6 -1.10 5.79 28.48
C ARG A 6 -1.85 5.88 29.81
N GLU A 7 -2.67 4.89 30.13
CA GLU A 7 -3.42 4.82 31.39
C GLU A 7 -2.53 4.46 32.58
N SER A 8 -1.57 3.55 32.40
CA SER A 8 -0.69 3.08 33.48
C SER A 8 0.49 4.00 33.77
N GLU A 9 1.16 4.54 32.75
CA GLU A 9 2.37 5.37 32.91
C GLU A 9 2.08 6.87 32.84
N GLY A 10 0.95 7.27 32.23
CA GLY A 10 0.61 8.66 31.97
C GLY A 10 1.28 9.23 30.72
N PHE A 11 0.58 10.15 30.04
CA PHE A 11 1.02 10.73 28.77
C PHE A 11 2.39 11.42 28.85
N ASP A 12 2.61 12.25 29.88
CA ASP A 12 3.84 13.03 30.00
C ASP A 12 5.07 12.16 30.22
N ALA A 13 4.94 11.08 31.01
CA ALA A 13 6.03 10.14 31.24
C ALA A 13 6.44 9.42 29.94
N LEU A 14 5.46 8.98 29.13
CA LEU A 14 5.71 8.39 27.82
C LEU A 14 6.33 9.39 26.85
N PHE A 15 5.79 10.60 26.80
CA PHE A 15 6.28 11.65 25.90
C PHE A 15 7.72 12.05 26.22
N ASN A 16 8.10 12.07 27.50
CA ASN A 16 9.47 12.36 27.93
C ASN A 16 10.52 11.35 27.46
N LYS A 17 10.11 10.11 27.14
CA LYS A 17 10.98 9.07 26.54
C LYS A 17 11.30 9.36 25.07
N ILE A 18 10.52 10.22 24.40
CA ILE A 18 10.69 10.54 22.98
C ILE A 18 11.65 11.74 22.84
N LYS A 19 12.76 11.53 22.14
CA LYS A 19 13.73 12.58 21.80
C LYS A 19 13.78 12.76 20.28
N PRO A 20 13.20 13.84 19.72
CA PRO A 20 13.28 14.09 18.29
C PRO A 20 14.70 14.55 17.92
N ILE A 21 15.25 13.99 16.84
CA ILE A 21 16.53 14.39 16.26
C ILE A 21 16.28 14.77 14.80
N SER A 22 16.80 15.92 14.38
CA SER A 22 16.68 16.37 12.99
C SER A 22 17.70 15.67 12.12
N GLY A 23 17.27 15.15 10.97
CA GLY A 23 18.15 14.49 10.01
C GLY A 23 17.45 14.18 8.69
N ASP A 24 18.24 13.85 7.68
CA ASP A 24 17.81 13.49 6.34
C ASP A 24 18.75 12.41 5.76
N ILE A 25 18.20 11.22 5.53
CA ILE A 25 18.96 10.06 5.02
C ILE A 25 19.57 10.29 3.63
N SER A 26 19.04 11.28 2.89
CA SER A 26 19.53 11.66 1.56
C SER A 26 20.80 12.52 1.61
N GLN A 27 21.17 13.04 2.78
CA GLN A 27 22.32 13.91 3.00
C GLN A 27 23.51 13.17 3.61
N GLU A 28 24.71 13.70 3.38
CA GLU A 28 25.93 13.21 4.04
C GLU A 28 25.81 13.26 5.57
N LYS A 29 26.40 12.26 6.24
CA LYS A 29 26.24 12.05 7.70
C LYS A 29 24.76 12.08 8.18
N LEU A 30 23.81 11.71 7.31
CA LEU A 30 22.37 11.73 7.58
C LEU A 30 21.83 13.13 7.92
N GLY A 31 22.52 14.20 7.53
CA GLY A 31 22.15 15.58 7.87
C GLY A 31 22.16 15.88 9.38
N LEU A 32 22.84 15.05 10.17
CA LEU A 32 22.94 15.21 11.62
C LEU A 32 23.96 16.30 11.99
N SER A 33 23.70 17.00 13.09
CA SER A 33 24.73 17.79 13.78
C SER A 33 25.78 16.85 14.39
N ASP A 34 27.00 17.36 14.62
CA ASP A 34 28.04 16.55 15.27
C ASP A 34 27.64 16.21 16.72
N GLU A 35 26.89 17.09 17.40
CA GLU A 35 26.32 16.84 18.73
C GLU A 35 25.29 15.71 18.72
N ASP A 36 24.30 15.74 17.81
CA ASP A 36 23.28 14.69 17.71
C ASP A 36 23.87 13.36 17.30
N SER A 37 24.82 13.38 16.37
CA SER A 37 25.58 12.18 15.97
C SER A 37 26.26 11.54 17.17
N LYS A 38 26.91 12.34 18.02
CA LYS A 38 27.53 11.86 19.25
C LYS A 38 26.52 11.29 20.24
N ILE A 39 25.37 11.95 20.43
CA ILE A 39 24.29 11.44 21.29
C ILE A 39 23.85 10.06 20.82
N LEU A 40 23.65 9.87 19.51
CA LEU A 40 23.27 8.59 18.92
C LEU A 40 24.34 7.52 19.15
N CYS A 41 25.60 7.83 18.82
CA CYS A 41 26.72 6.91 18.96
C CYS A 41 26.96 6.47 20.42
N ASP A 42 26.69 7.35 21.38
CA ASP A 42 26.91 7.09 22.80
C ASP A 42 25.75 6.34 23.48
N ASN A 43 24.50 6.53 23.03
CA ASN A 43 23.31 6.12 23.80
C ASN A 43 22.38 5.14 23.07
N VAL A 44 22.57 4.87 21.77
CA VAL A 44 21.69 3.95 21.04
C VAL A 44 22.17 2.50 21.16
N ASN A 45 21.23 1.58 21.32
CA ASN A 45 21.49 0.13 21.31
C ASN A 45 20.80 -0.59 20.15
N ILE A 46 19.69 -0.06 19.64
CA ILE A 46 18.91 -0.71 18.58
C ILE A 46 18.61 0.35 17.53
N VAL A 47 18.80 0.00 16.26
CA VAL A 47 18.44 0.86 15.13
C VAL A 47 17.38 0.17 14.30
N LEU A 48 16.20 0.79 14.21
CA LEU A 48 15.11 0.37 13.33
C LEU A 48 15.10 1.29 12.10
N HIS A 49 15.69 0.83 11.00
CA HIS A 49 15.78 1.59 9.76
C HIS A 49 14.53 1.37 8.89
N CYS A 50 13.55 2.26 9.07
CA CYS A 50 12.28 2.27 8.33
C CYS A 50 12.23 3.34 7.21
N ALA A 51 13.24 4.22 7.13
CA ALA A 51 13.19 5.37 6.23
C ALA A 51 13.41 4.95 4.77
N ALA A 52 12.51 5.38 3.88
CA ALA A 52 12.58 5.12 2.44
C ALA A 52 11.67 6.11 1.67
N THR A 53 11.93 6.31 0.38
CA THR A 53 10.91 6.79 -0.55
C THR A 53 10.11 5.60 -1.08
N LEU A 54 8.78 5.71 -0.99
CA LEU A 54 7.80 4.75 -1.53
C LEU A 54 7.18 5.22 -2.84
N ASP A 55 7.66 6.35 -3.37
CA ASP A 55 7.10 6.94 -4.58
C ASP A 55 7.61 6.19 -5.82
N PHE A 56 6.70 5.49 -6.49
CA PHE A 56 6.98 4.74 -7.72
C PHE A 56 7.23 5.62 -8.94
N GLU A 57 6.93 6.93 -8.85
CA GLU A 57 7.22 7.91 -9.91
C GLU A 57 8.57 8.60 -9.72
N THR A 58 9.25 8.37 -8.59
CA THR A 58 10.58 8.94 -8.32
C THR A 58 11.62 8.38 -9.29
N ASP A 59 12.45 9.27 -9.83
CA ASP A 59 13.51 8.92 -10.75
C ASP A 59 14.60 8.05 -10.10
N LEU A 60 15.35 7.31 -10.91
CA LEU A 60 16.30 6.31 -10.42
C LEU A 60 17.41 6.96 -9.58
N LYS A 61 17.93 8.13 -9.97
CA LYS A 61 18.98 8.84 -9.21
C LYS A 61 18.51 9.19 -7.80
N THR A 62 17.33 9.77 -7.69
CA THR A 62 16.72 10.13 -6.40
C THR A 62 16.43 8.89 -5.56
N ALA A 63 15.86 7.83 -6.16
CA ALA A 63 15.60 6.57 -5.46
C ALA A 63 16.89 5.92 -4.93
N VAL A 64 17.97 5.94 -5.72
CA VAL A 64 19.30 5.45 -5.30
C VAL A 64 19.84 6.27 -4.14
N ASN A 65 19.78 7.61 -4.19
CA ASN A 65 20.30 8.44 -3.11
C ASN A 65 19.57 8.19 -1.77
N ILE A 66 18.25 8.03 -1.81
CA ILE A 66 17.43 7.85 -0.61
C ILE A 66 17.50 6.40 -0.12
N ASN A 67 17.04 5.44 -0.93
CA ASN A 67 16.81 4.07 -0.47
C ASN A 67 18.11 3.26 -0.35
N LEU A 68 19.05 3.46 -1.27
CA LEU A 68 20.30 2.71 -1.30
C LEU A 68 21.42 3.42 -0.52
N LEU A 69 21.79 4.63 -0.96
CA LEU A 69 22.88 5.37 -0.33
C LEU A 69 22.51 5.82 1.08
N GLY A 70 21.26 6.22 1.33
CA GLY A 70 20.77 6.48 2.68
C GLY A 70 20.88 5.28 3.61
N THR A 71 20.58 4.06 3.13
CA THR A 71 20.80 2.83 3.90
C THR A 71 22.28 2.60 4.20
N LYS A 72 23.18 2.85 3.23
CA LYS A 72 24.63 2.80 3.45
C LYS A 72 25.07 3.80 4.53
N ARG A 73 24.57 5.04 4.51
CA ARG A 73 24.86 6.05 5.54
C ARG A 73 24.39 5.62 6.93
N VAL A 74 23.22 4.97 7.04
CA VAL A 74 22.74 4.40 8.32
C VAL A 74 23.67 3.30 8.81
N VAL A 75 24.14 2.41 7.92
CA VAL A 75 25.14 1.39 8.25
C VAL A 75 26.45 2.03 8.73
N GLU A 76 26.92 3.11 8.10
CA GLU A 76 28.12 3.83 8.56
C GLU A 76 27.96 4.53 9.91
N LEU A 77 26.76 5.04 10.24
CA LEU A 77 26.45 5.51 11.59
C LEU A 77 26.49 4.34 12.59
N CYS A 78 25.88 3.20 12.25
CA CYS A 78 25.81 2.03 13.12
C CYS A 78 27.19 1.50 13.51
N LYS A 79 28.18 1.57 12.62
CA LYS A 79 29.58 1.21 12.92
C LYS A 79 30.22 2.07 14.03
N GLN A 80 29.68 3.27 14.28
CA GLN A 80 30.20 4.21 15.28
C GLN A 80 29.46 4.10 16.62
N ILE A 81 28.33 3.37 16.68
CA ILE A 81 27.54 3.17 17.89
C ILE A 81 28.26 2.20 18.83
N LYS A 82 28.51 2.63 20.06
CA LYS A 82 29.36 1.90 21.02
C LYS A 82 28.78 0.56 21.46
N ASN A 83 27.47 0.48 21.65
CA ASN A 83 26.79 -0.66 22.27
C ASN A 83 25.66 -1.19 21.38
N LEU A 84 25.86 -1.20 20.06
CA LEU A 84 24.86 -1.64 19.10
C LEU A 84 24.56 -3.14 19.27
N GLN A 85 23.29 -3.44 19.55
CA GLN A 85 22.75 -4.79 19.69
C GLN A 85 22.16 -5.30 18.38
N CYS A 86 21.50 -4.46 17.59
CA CYS A 86 20.93 -4.88 16.30
C CYS A 86 20.62 -3.68 15.40
N LEU A 87 20.90 -3.82 14.10
CA LEU A 87 20.31 -3.02 13.04
C LEU A 87 19.23 -3.84 12.32
N LEU A 88 17.97 -3.43 12.45
CA LEU A 88 16.88 -3.97 11.64
C LEU A 88 16.59 -3.05 10.46
N HIS A 89 16.54 -3.60 9.26
CA HIS A 89 16.10 -2.90 8.06
C HIS A 89 14.70 -3.35 7.63
N VAL A 90 13.79 -2.39 7.44
CA VAL A 90 12.49 -2.66 6.83
C VAL A 90 12.64 -2.56 5.31
N SER A 91 12.51 -3.69 4.63
CA SER A 91 12.53 -3.81 3.18
C SER A 91 11.10 -3.99 2.65
N THR A 92 10.89 -4.83 1.64
CA THR A 92 9.57 -5.19 1.12
C THR A 92 9.58 -6.59 0.52
N ALA A 93 8.47 -7.32 0.62
CA ALA A 93 8.34 -8.64 -0.01
C ALA A 93 8.56 -8.56 -1.54
N TYR A 94 8.26 -7.40 -2.14
CA TYR A 94 8.37 -7.16 -3.57
C TYR A 94 9.81 -6.91 -4.08
N VAL A 95 10.85 -6.97 -3.23
CA VAL A 95 12.25 -6.91 -3.74
C VAL A 95 12.57 -8.07 -4.70
N ASN A 96 11.82 -9.17 -4.60
CA ASN A 96 11.93 -10.35 -5.46
C ASN A 96 10.74 -10.49 -6.40
N SER A 97 10.10 -9.38 -6.79
CA SER A 97 8.89 -9.40 -7.63
C SER A 97 9.12 -9.92 -9.05
N ASN A 98 10.38 -10.11 -9.46
CA ASN A 98 10.78 -10.86 -10.65
C ASN A 98 10.58 -12.39 -10.51
N LYS A 99 10.16 -12.88 -9.34
CA LYS A 99 9.87 -14.29 -9.06
C LYS A 99 8.46 -14.45 -8.52
N ASN A 100 7.68 -15.36 -9.07
CA ASN A 100 6.32 -15.64 -8.58
C ASN A 100 6.31 -16.37 -7.22
N TYR A 101 7.42 -16.98 -6.82
CA TYR A 101 7.60 -17.60 -5.51
C TYR A 101 8.92 -17.12 -4.90
N ALA A 102 8.88 -16.55 -3.70
CA ALA A 102 10.06 -16.03 -3.01
C ALA A 102 10.13 -16.52 -1.57
N MET A 103 11.33 -16.97 -1.18
CA MET A 103 11.66 -17.48 0.16
C MET A 103 12.28 -16.40 1.04
N GLU A 104 12.26 -16.62 2.35
CA GLU A 104 12.92 -15.80 3.37
C GLU A 104 14.46 -15.93 3.35
N LYS A 105 15.04 -15.44 2.26
CA LYS A 105 16.49 -15.33 2.05
C LYS A 105 16.83 -14.12 1.19
N ILE A 106 18.11 -13.77 1.19
CA ILE A 106 18.66 -12.76 0.28
C ILE A 106 19.08 -13.50 -1.00
N TYR A 107 18.44 -13.14 -2.11
CA TYR A 107 18.77 -13.68 -3.44
C TYR A 107 20.01 -12.98 -4.01
N ASP A 108 20.50 -13.46 -5.15
CA ASP A 108 21.63 -12.83 -5.83
C ASP A 108 21.30 -11.37 -6.18
N ALA A 109 22.29 -10.50 -5.99
CA ALA A 109 22.12 -9.07 -6.23
C ALA A 109 21.83 -8.81 -7.71
N PRO A 110 20.85 -7.95 -8.05
CA PRO A 110 20.57 -7.60 -9.43
C PRO A 110 21.70 -6.79 -10.08
N ALA A 111 22.51 -6.12 -9.27
CA ALA A 111 23.71 -5.38 -9.68
C ALA A 111 24.66 -5.21 -8.48
N ASN A 112 25.90 -4.81 -8.74
CA ASN A 112 26.81 -4.37 -7.67
C ASN A 112 26.35 -3.00 -7.15
N TYR A 113 26.01 -2.92 -5.86
CA TYR A 113 25.46 -1.68 -5.29
C TYR A 113 26.47 -0.52 -5.26
N ASN A 114 27.78 -0.78 -5.17
CA ASN A 114 28.79 0.29 -5.21
C ASN A 114 28.90 0.92 -6.60
N ASP A 115 28.79 0.11 -7.66
CA ASP A 115 28.79 0.62 -9.03
C ASP A 115 27.57 1.51 -9.28
N ILE A 116 26.38 1.08 -8.85
CA ILE A 116 25.15 1.88 -8.96
C ILE A 116 25.25 3.20 -8.18
N ILE A 117 25.82 3.16 -6.96
CA ILE A 117 26.09 4.38 -6.19
C ILE A 117 27.05 5.30 -6.96
N ASN A 118 28.17 4.77 -7.45
CA ASN A 118 29.18 5.54 -8.18
C ASN A 118 28.58 6.17 -9.44
N TYR A 119 27.78 5.42 -10.22
CA TYR A 119 27.10 5.96 -11.39
C TYR A 119 26.12 7.07 -11.02
N SER A 120 25.33 6.89 -9.96
CA SER A 120 24.39 7.93 -9.51
C SER A 120 25.08 9.24 -9.11
N GLN A 121 26.31 9.17 -8.59
CA GLN A 121 27.08 10.34 -8.17
C GLN A 121 27.86 11.00 -9.31
N THR A 122 28.34 10.22 -10.27
CA THR A 122 29.21 10.71 -11.36
C THR A 122 28.47 11.13 -12.63
N MET A 123 27.33 10.51 -12.92
CA MET A 123 26.50 10.84 -14.08
C MET A 123 25.54 11.99 -13.77
N ASP A 124 25.22 12.80 -14.78
CA ASP A 124 24.11 13.73 -14.68
C ASP A 124 22.76 12.98 -14.57
N ILE A 125 21.72 13.70 -14.10
CA ILE A 125 20.42 13.08 -13.82
C ILE A 125 19.76 12.50 -15.08
N ASP A 126 19.87 13.17 -16.23
CA ASP A 126 19.21 12.76 -17.46
C ASP A 126 19.92 11.53 -18.07
N GLN A 127 21.25 11.52 -18.05
CA GLN A 127 22.08 10.39 -18.47
C GLN A 127 21.79 9.17 -17.62
N PHE A 128 21.82 9.29 -16.28
CA PHE A 128 21.59 8.13 -15.42
C PHE A 128 20.17 7.59 -15.58
N ASN A 129 19.17 8.46 -15.63
CA ASN A 129 17.78 8.06 -15.81
C ASN A 129 17.52 7.46 -17.20
N SER A 130 18.25 7.88 -18.25
CA SER A 130 18.16 7.23 -19.57
C SER A 130 18.62 5.77 -19.58
N THR A 131 19.43 5.36 -18.59
CA THR A 131 19.89 3.98 -18.43
C THR A 131 19.01 3.15 -17.51
N ALA A 132 17.95 3.74 -16.93
CA ALA A 132 17.17 3.11 -15.86
C ALA A 132 16.58 1.77 -16.28
N GLU A 133 15.96 1.67 -17.45
CA GLU A 133 15.34 0.43 -17.95
C GLU A 133 16.36 -0.73 -18.00
N LYS A 134 17.59 -0.44 -18.46
CA LYS A 134 18.66 -1.44 -18.54
C LYS A 134 19.19 -1.84 -17.15
N ILE A 135 19.27 -0.89 -16.23
CA ILE A 135 19.74 -1.14 -14.85
C ILE A 135 18.70 -1.91 -14.04
N LEU A 136 17.43 -1.57 -14.20
CA LEU A 136 16.30 -2.20 -13.53
C LEU A 136 16.16 -3.68 -13.90
N GLY A 137 16.40 -4.01 -15.17
CA GLY A 137 16.21 -5.38 -15.66
C GLY A 137 14.78 -5.85 -15.43
N ASP A 138 14.63 -6.98 -14.72
CA ASP A 138 13.32 -7.59 -14.44
C ASP A 138 12.58 -6.98 -13.23
N HIS A 139 13.15 -5.95 -12.57
CA HIS A 139 12.47 -5.28 -11.47
C HIS A 139 11.30 -4.43 -11.97
N ILE A 140 10.17 -4.49 -11.23
CA ILE A 140 8.93 -3.83 -11.64
C ILE A 140 9.03 -2.31 -11.59
N ASN A 141 9.84 -1.78 -10.67
CA ASN A 141 10.05 -0.34 -10.49
C ASN A 141 11.35 -0.02 -9.74
N THR A 142 11.72 1.27 -9.74
CA THR A 142 12.89 1.84 -9.05
C THR A 142 12.89 1.53 -7.56
N TYR A 143 11.72 1.50 -6.91
CA TYR A 143 11.58 1.18 -5.50
C TYR A 143 12.03 -0.25 -5.18
N THR A 144 11.49 -1.26 -5.87
CA THR A 144 11.84 -2.67 -5.64
C THR A 144 13.32 -2.95 -5.90
N PHE A 145 13.88 -2.35 -6.95
CA PHE A 145 15.30 -2.46 -7.30
C PHE A 145 16.22 -1.85 -6.23
N THR A 146 15.96 -0.60 -5.83
CA THR A 146 16.80 0.09 -4.83
C THR A 146 16.69 -0.55 -3.45
N LYS A 147 15.52 -1.06 -3.06
CA LYS A 147 15.35 -1.87 -1.85
C LYS A 147 16.11 -3.19 -1.91
N ALA A 148 16.08 -3.89 -3.05
CA ALA A 148 16.86 -5.13 -3.22
C ALA A 148 18.35 -4.88 -3.02
N LEU A 149 18.91 -3.82 -3.63
CA LEU A 149 20.32 -3.44 -3.42
C LEU A 149 20.61 -3.02 -1.97
N ALA A 150 19.68 -2.33 -1.31
CA ALA A 150 19.85 -1.91 0.08
C ALA A 150 19.95 -3.12 1.03
N GLU A 151 19.27 -4.23 0.74
CA GLU A 151 19.42 -5.46 1.51
C GLU A 151 20.83 -6.04 1.43
N HIS A 152 21.53 -5.89 0.31
CA HIS A 152 22.93 -6.31 0.19
C HIS A 152 23.87 -5.44 1.04
N VAL A 153 23.61 -4.13 1.11
CA VAL A 153 24.35 -3.23 2.02
C VAL A 153 24.18 -3.69 3.48
N VAL A 154 22.97 -4.05 3.87
CA VAL A 154 22.67 -4.56 5.22
C VAL A 154 23.28 -5.95 5.45
N ASN A 155 23.23 -6.81 4.45
CA ASN A 155 23.83 -8.15 4.51
C ASN A 155 25.35 -8.09 4.70
N ASP A 156 26.02 -7.15 4.04
CA ASP A 156 27.46 -6.97 4.21
C ASP A 156 27.80 -6.36 5.57
N ALA A 157 26.87 -5.60 6.16
CA ALA A 157 27.01 -5.06 7.50
C ALA A 157 27.05 -6.14 8.60
N LYS A 158 26.59 -7.37 8.31
CA LYS A 158 26.69 -8.52 9.26
C LYS A 158 28.12 -8.82 9.68
N HIS A 159 29.13 -8.42 8.89
CA HIS A 159 30.53 -8.60 9.26
C HIS A 159 31.00 -7.66 10.39
N TYR A 160 30.19 -6.67 10.76
CA TYR A 160 30.50 -5.69 11.80
C TYR A 160 29.60 -5.82 13.03
N PHE A 161 28.32 -6.11 12.84
CA PHE A 161 27.33 -6.21 13.92
C PHE A 161 26.10 -7.02 13.50
N ARG A 162 25.25 -7.36 14.46
CA ARG A 162 24.00 -8.09 14.23
C ARG A 162 23.01 -7.30 13.38
N THR A 163 22.47 -7.95 12.35
CA THR A 163 21.50 -7.35 11.43
C THR A 163 20.25 -8.22 11.29
N CYS A 164 19.13 -7.61 10.91
CA CYS A 164 17.89 -8.32 10.59
C CYS A 164 17.14 -7.57 9.47
N ILE A 165 16.39 -8.30 8.64
CA ILE A 165 15.53 -7.71 7.60
C ILE A 165 14.09 -8.18 7.79
N VAL A 166 13.15 -7.24 7.75
CA VAL A 166 11.71 -7.54 7.68
C VAL A 166 11.16 -7.04 6.36
N ARG A 167 10.46 -7.91 5.62
CA ARG A 167 9.86 -7.65 4.32
C ARG A 167 8.34 -7.68 4.42
N PRO A 168 7.68 -6.55 4.70
CA PRO A 168 6.23 -6.46 4.59
C PRO A 168 5.75 -6.50 3.14
N SER A 169 4.56 -7.08 2.94
CA SER A 169 3.78 -6.94 1.70
C SER A 169 2.97 -5.64 1.69
N MET A 170 1.79 -5.62 1.06
CA MET A 170 0.97 -4.41 0.99
C MET A 170 0.29 -4.13 2.33
N ILE A 171 0.81 -3.12 3.04
CA ILE A 171 0.33 -2.75 4.37
C ILE A 171 -1.08 -2.13 4.29
N THR A 172 -1.96 -2.63 5.15
CA THR A 172 -3.35 -2.21 5.29
C THR A 172 -3.64 -1.76 6.73
N ALA A 173 -4.90 -1.51 7.08
CA ALA A 173 -5.26 -1.06 8.42
C ALA A 173 -4.79 -2.01 9.52
N SER A 174 -4.89 -1.58 10.77
CA SER A 174 -4.68 -2.47 11.92
C SER A 174 -5.72 -3.59 11.95
N TRP A 175 -5.28 -4.76 12.39
CA TRP A 175 -6.18 -5.87 12.69
C TRP A 175 -6.75 -5.75 14.10
N LYS A 176 -5.91 -5.45 15.10
CA LYS A 176 -6.28 -5.35 16.51
C LYS A 176 -5.85 -4.04 17.16
N GLU A 177 -4.61 -3.58 16.95
CA GLU A 177 -4.04 -2.43 17.67
C GLU A 177 -3.66 -1.26 16.74
N PRO A 178 -3.84 0.01 17.16
CA PRO A 178 -4.36 0.47 18.44
C PRO A 178 -5.87 0.29 18.61
N VAL A 179 -6.60 0.17 17.50
CA VAL A 179 -8.02 -0.23 17.40
C VAL A 179 -8.22 -0.89 16.05
N GLU A 180 -9.21 -1.76 15.88
CA GLU A 180 -9.45 -2.44 14.60
C GLU A 180 -9.77 -1.45 13.47
N GLY A 181 -9.19 -1.64 12.28
CA GLY A 181 -9.46 -0.80 11.11
C GLY A 181 -8.76 0.57 11.11
N TRP A 182 -7.93 0.88 12.10
CA TRP A 182 -7.15 2.13 12.12
C TRP A 182 -6.25 2.27 10.89
N THR A 183 -6.37 3.40 10.18
CA THR A 183 -5.54 3.72 9.02
C THR A 183 -5.47 5.22 8.78
N ILE A 184 -4.30 5.70 8.36
CA ILE A 184 -4.09 7.11 7.95
C ILE A 184 -3.58 7.22 6.51
N SER A 185 -3.20 6.09 5.91
CA SER A 185 -2.69 6.03 4.56
C SER A 185 -3.83 6.02 3.56
N LYS A 186 -3.62 6.65 2.41
CA LYS A 186 -4.54 6.58 1.25
C LYS A 186 -4.01 5.64 0.16
N ASN A 187 -2.86 5.00 0.40
CA ASN A 187 -2.23 4.11 -0.57
C ASN A 187 -2.82 2.70 -0.46
N GLY A 188 -2.93 1.97 -1.58
CA GLY A 188 -3.45 0.61 -1.58
C GLY A 188 -4.97 0.51 -1.40
N PRO A 189 -5.49 -0.60 -0.82
CA PRO A 189 -6.93 -0.89 -0.81
C PRO A 189 -7.78 0.12 -0.04
N GLN A 190 -7.29 0.69 1.07
CA GLN A 190 -8.01 1.76 1.78
C GLN A 190 -8.29 3.00 0.89
N GLY A 191 -7.38 3.35 -0.02
CA GLY A 191 -7.58 4.44 -0.98
C GLY A 191 -8.66 4.13 -2.01
N PHE A 192 -8.70 2.88 -2.50
CA PHE A 192 -9.74 2.41 -3.40
C PHE A 192 -11.11 2.40 -2.73
N ILE A 193 -11.18 1.90 -1.48
CA ILE A 193 -12.41 1.92 -0.68
C ILE A 193 -12.87 3.37 -0.46
N MET A 194 -11.95 4.29 -0.16
CA MET A 194 -12.27 5.71 -0.02
C MET A 194 -12.86 6.31 -1.30
N GLY A 195 -12.27 5.99 -2.46
CA GLY A 195 -12.78 6.42 -3.76
C GLY A 195 -14.13 5.79 -4.12
N ALA A 196 -14.32 4.52 -3.78
CA ALA A 196 -15.56 3.77 -3.98
C ALA A 196 -16.70 4.32 -3.11
N ALA A 197 -16.44 4.58 -1.82
CA ALA A 197 -17.39 5.19 -0.90
C ALA A 197 -17.87 6.57 -1.36
N LYS A 198 -16.99 7.35 -2.02
CA LYS A 198 -17.40 8.63 -2.63
C LYS A 198 -18.21 8.47 -3.91
N GLY A 199 -18.26 7.28 -4.49
CA GLY A 199 -18.81 7.03 -5.82
C GLY A 199 -17.93 7.58 -6.95
N VAL A 200 -16.69 7.99 -6.65
CA VAL A 200 -15.71 8.44 -7.64
C VAL A 200 -15.11 7.23 -8.36
N ILE A 201 -14.69 6.21 -7.63
CA ILE A 201 -14.12 4.99 -8.21
C ILE A 201 -15.24 3.96 -8.31
N ARG A 202 -15.88 3.91 -9.48
CA ARG A 202 -16.95 2.95 -9.80
C ARG A 202 -16.42 1.75 -10.58
N ARG A 203 -15.24 1.87 -11.19
CA ARG A 203 -14.58 0.83 -11.97
C ARG A 203 -13.15 0.71 -11.51
N LEU A 204 -12.73 -0.51 -11.20
CA LEU A 204 -11.36 -0.78 -10.78
C LEU A 204 -10.87 -2.02 -11.52
N PRO A 205 -9.70 -1.97 -12.19
CA PRO A 205 -9.12 -3.16 -12.76
C PRO A 205 -8.59 -4.03 -11.61
N VAL A 206 -9.20 -5.19 -11.42
CA VAL A 206 -8.84 -6.18 -10.40
C VAL A 206 -9.22 -7.53 -10.95
N ASN A 207 -8.25 -8.45 -11.02
CA ASN A 207 -8.55 -9.84 -11.28
C ASN A 207 -8.92 -10.52 -9.96
N GLN A 208 -10.22 -10.70 -9.74
CA GLN A 208 -10.77 -11.10 -8.45
C GLN A 208 -10.32 -12.49 -7.96
N SER A 209 -9.82 -13.34 -8.87
CA SER A 209 -9.42 -14.71 -8.56
C SER A 209 -7.94 -14.87 -8.19
N LEU A 210 -7.11 -13.84 -8.43
CA LEU A 210 -5.70 -13.84 -8.03
C LEU A 210 -5.56 -13.69 -6.52
N ILE A 211 -4.49 -14.26 -5.98
CA ILE A 211 -4.07 -14.01 -4.60
C ILE A 211 -3.40 -12.64 -4.51
N TYR A 212 -3.92 -11.79 -3.63
CA TYR A 212 -3.29 -10.52 -3.26
C TYR A 212 -2.69 -10.65 -1.86
N ASP A 213 -1.49 -10.10 -1.66
CA ASP A 213 -0.82 -10.15 -0.36
C ASP A 213 -1.04 -8.84 0.39
N TYR A 214 -2.01 -8.86 1.30
CA TYR A 214 -2.28 -7.78 2.25
C TYR A 214 -1.82 -8.18 3.64
N ILE A 215 -1.23 -7.24 4.37
CA ILE A 215 -0.79 -7.45 5.74
C ILE A 215 -1.25 -6.29 6.64
N PRO A 216 -1.79 -6.55 7.84
CA PRO A 216 -2.15 -5.50 8.78
C PRO A 216 -0.92 -4.76 9.34
N VAL A 217 -1.04 -3.45 9.58
CA VAL A 217 0.10 -2.62 10.04
C VAL A 217 0.66 -3.03 11.41
N ASP A 218 -0.21 -3.47 12.31
CA ASP A 218 0.16 -3.94 13.66
C ASP A 218 0.92 -5.27 13.62
N VAL A 219 0.56 -6.18 12.71
CA VAL A 219 1.33 -7.40 12.44
C VAL A 219 2.75 -7.06 11.94
N VAL A 220 2.88 -6.05 11.08
CA VAL A 220 4.19 -5.57 10.60
C VAL A 220 5.02 -5.00 11.74
N ILE A 221 4.44 -4.16 12.59
CA ILE A 221 5.13 -3.58 13.75
C ILE A 221 5.59 -4.68 14.70
N ASN A 222 4.74 -5.65 15.01
CA ASN A 222 5.10 -6.79 15.84
C ASN A 222 6.22 -7.63 15.22
N THR A 223 6.20 -7.82 13.89
CA THR A 223 7.26 -8.55 13.18
C THR A 223 8.58 -7.81 13.22
N ILE A 224 8.57 -6.47 13.16
CA ILE A 224 9.77 -5.65 13.35
C ILE A 224 10.33 -5.87 14.76
N ILE A 225 9.50 -5.77 15.80
CA ILE A 225 9.95 -5.95 17.19
C ILE A 225 10.51 -7.35 17.42
N ALA A 226 9.76 -8.38 17.00
CA ALA A 226 10.15 -9.78 17.11
C ALA A 226 11.43 -10.10 16.32
N GLY A 227 11.54 -9.59 15.09
CA GLY A 227 12.71 -9.76 14.24
C GLY A 227 13.95 -9.07 14.83
N THR A 228 13.80 -7.87 15.42
CA THR A 228 14.88 -7.20 16.14
C THR A 228 15.33 -8.01 17.34
N TRP A 229 14.40 -8.53 18.14
CA TRP A 229 14.72 -9.40 19.27
C TRP A 229 15.50 -10.63 18.80
N PHE A 230 15.01 -11.34 17.78
CA PHE A 230 15.69 -12.50 17.20
C PHE A 230 17.12 -12.14 16.74
N GLY A 231 17.25 -11.06 15.97
CA GLY A 231 18.54 -10.59 15.46
C GLY A 231 19.52 -10.23 16.59
N ALA A 232 19.05 -9.61 17.67
CA ALA A 232 19.85 -9.24 18.83
C ALA A 232 20.36 -10.46 19.62
N GLN A 233 19.67 -11.61 19.55
CA GLN A 233 20.08 -12.86 20.21
C GLN A 233 21.17 -13.62 19.43
N LEU A 234 21.47 -13.25 18.19
CA LEU A 234 22.46 -13.97 17.40
C LEU A 234 23.86 -13.91 18.05
N PRO A 235 24.70 -14.96 17.92
CA PRO A 235 26.06 -14.91 18.43
C PRO A 235 26.87 -13.79 17.76
N GLU A 236 27.62 -13.04 18.55
CA GLU A 236 28.46 -11.93 18.06
C GLU A 236 29.55 -12.43 17.10
N SER A 237 30.07 -13.64 17.32
CA SER A 237 31.04 -14.30 16.44
C SER A 237 30.46 -14.70 15.08
N THR A 238 29.14 -14.87 15.00
CA THR A 238 28.44 -15.43 13.84
C THR A 238 27.05 -14.80 13.73
N PRO A 239 26.95 -13.50 13.44
CA PRO A 239 25.70 -12.73 13.50
C PRO A 239 24.85 -12.94 12.23
N SER A 240 24.65 -14.20 11.84
CA SER A 240 23.98 -14.59 10.60
C SER A 240 23.27 -15.92 10.76
N VAL A 241 22.24 -16.15 9.95
CA VAL A 241 21.59 -17.45 9.81
C VAL A 241 21.82 -17.95 8.40
N ASP A 242 22.27 -19.19 8.24
CA ASP A 242 22.61 -19.78 6.94
C ASP A 242 23.65 -18.95 6.15
N GLY A 243 24.54 -18.23 6.87
CA GLY A 243 25.55 -17.34 6.29
C GLY A 243 25.03 -16.00 5.78
N GLN A 244 23.76 -15.65 6.03
CA GLN A 244 23.15 -14.39 5.61
C GLN A 244 22.50 -13.66 6.79
N THR A 245 22.22 -12.37 6.62
CA THR A 245 21.32 -11.65 7.52
C THR A 245 19.95 -12.35 7.53
N PRO A 246 19.35 -12.66 8.71
CA PRO A 246 18.03 -13.26 8.78
C PRO A 246 16.99 -12.34 8.15
N VAL A 247 16.08 -12.94 7.36
CA VAL A 247 14.99 -12.27 6.67
C VAL A 247 13.66 -12.85 7.14
N PHE A 248 12.69 -11.98 7.42
CA PHE A 248 11.33 -12.35 7.79
C PHE A 248 10.31 -11.73 6.83
N HIS A 249 9.52 -12.57 6.17
CA HIS A 249 8.42 -12.15 5.32
C HIS A 249 7.16 -11.91 6.15
N CYS A 250 6.74 -10.65 6.22
CA CYS A 250 5.48 -10.28 6.87
C CYS A 250 4.38 -10.24 5.80
N THR A 251 3.88 -11.43 5.45
CA THR A 251 3.04 -11.70 4.27
C THR A 251 1.92 -12.70 4.58
N THR A 252 0.91 -12.78 3.71
CA THR A 252 -0.24 -13.68 3.87
C THR A 252 -0.44 -14.68 2.72
N SER A 253 0.17 -14.48 1.55
CA SER A 253 -0.12 -15.23 0.32
C SER A 253 0.03 -16.76 0.42
N THR A 254 0.93 -17.26 1.27
CA THR A 254 1.20 -18.70 1.43
C THR A 254 0.51 -19.34 2.63
N CYS A 255 0.09 -18.54 3.63
CA CYS A 255 -0.49 -19.05 4.89
C CYS A 255 -1.97 -18.67 5.09
N ASN A 256 -2.42 -17.55 4.53
CA ASN A 256 -3.81 -17.07 4.60
C ASN A 256 -4.17 -16.25 3.35
N PRO A 257 -4.27 -16.88 2.16
CA PRO A 257 -4.39 -16.17 0.89
C PRO A 257 -5.70 -15.38 0.78
N PHE A 258 -5.59 -14.10 0.39
CA PHE A 258 -6.73 -13.23 0.12
C PHE A 258 -7.10 -13.20 -1.36
N ARG A 259 -8.40 -13.22 -1.67
CA ARG A 259 -8.94 -12.97 -3.02
C ARG A 259 -10.09 -11.96 -2.98
N TRP A 260 -10.12 -11.04 -3.95
CA TRP A 260 -11.17 -10.04 -4.02
C TRP A 260 -12.56 -10.62 -4.31
N GLN A 261 -12.64 -11.80 -4.94
CA GLN A 261 -13.92 -12.49 -5.17
C GLN A 261 -14.66 -12.80 -3.85
N ASP A 262 -13.92 -13.00 -2.76
CA ASP A 262 -14.49 -13.38 -1.46
C ASP A 262 -15.07 -12.16 -0.71
N ILE A 263 -14.64 -10.94 -1.07
CA ILE A 263 -15.00 -9.70 -0.39
C ILE A 263 -15.86 -8.75 -1.23
N SER A 264 -15.92 -8.91 -2.56
CA SER A 264 -16.58 -7.94 -3.46
C SER A 264 -18.04 -7.62 -3.09
N SER A 265 -18.83 -8.64 -2.75
CA SER A 265 -20.22 -8.49 -2.29
C SER A 265 -20.31 -7.83 -0.92
N VAL A 266 -19.44 -8.24 0.02
CA VAL A 266 -19.34 -7.70 1.37
C VAL A 266 -18.99 -6.21 1.32
N LEU A 267 -17.98 -5.84 0.53
CA LEU A 267 -17.57 -4.45 0.34
C LEU A 267 -18.74 -3.60 -0.16
N THR A 268 -19.41 -4.05 -1.23
CA THR A 268 -20.56 -3.32 -1.80
C THR A 268 -21.66 -3.11 -0.75
N SER A 269 -22.03 -4.17 -0.01
CA SER A 269 -23.04 -4.05 1.05
C SER A 269 -22.59 -3.13 2.20
N THR A 270 -21.31 -3.16 2.56
CA THR A 270 -20.74 -2.35 3.63
C THR A 270 -20.76 -0.87 3.28
N LEU A 271 -20.47 -0.51 2.02
CA LEU A 271 -20.52 0.87 1.54
C LEU A 271 -21.92 1.50 1.64
N HIS A 272 -23.00 0.70 1.50
CA HIS A 272 -24.37 1.18 1.64
C HIS A 272 -24.93 1.04 3.06
N LYS A 273 -24.40 0.10 3.86
CA LYS A 273 -24.73 -0.01 5.28
C LYS A 273 -24.10 1.13 6.08
N TYR A 274 -22.90 1.55 5.70
CA TYR A 274 -22.14 2.64 6.31
C TYR A 274 -21.75 3.69 5.27
N PRO A 275 -22.74 4.36 4.66
CA PRO A 275 -22.47 5.35 3.64
C PRO A 275 -21.81 6.59 4.25
N ILE A 276 -21.35 7.46 3.37
CA ILE A 276 -20.67 8.70 3.74
C ILE A 276 -21.50 9.89 3.24
N ASP A 277 -21.59 10.93 4.06
CA ASP A 277 -22.24 12.19 3.68
C ASP A 277 -21.47 12.88 2.55
N GLY A 278 -20.15 12.69 2.48
CA GLY A 278 -19.29 13.18 1.40
C GLY A 278 -19.45 12.50 0.03
N ALA A 279 -20.38 11.54 -0.13
CA ALA A 279 -20.59 10.85 -1.41
C ALA A 279 -21.06 11.82 -2.50
N VAL A 280 -20.48 11.73 -3.70
CA VAL A 280 -20.87 12.55 -4.85
C VAL A 280 -21.64 11.76 -5.90
N TRP A 281 -21.53 10.44 -5.86
CA TRP A 281 -22.30 9.51 -6.68
C TRP A 281 -22.69 8.29 -5.84
N TYR A 282 -23.79 7.63 -6.20
CA TYR A 282 -24.16 6.31 -5.68
C TYR A 282 -22.98 5.33 -5.73
N PRO A 283 -22.44 4.83 -4.61
CA PRO A 283 -21.36 3.85 -4.62
C PRO A 283 -21.76 2.59 -5.41
N ASN A 284 -21.00 2.23 -6.43
CA ASN A 284 -21.24 1.01 -7.21
C ASN A 284 -19.95 0.59 -7.91
N ILE A 285 -19.07 -0.05 -7.16
CA ILE A 285 -17.77 -0.51 -7.66
C ILE A 285 -17.92 -1.83 -8.40
N LYS A 286 -17.35 -1.91 -9.60
CA LYS A 286 -17.16 -3.16 -10.34
C LYS A 286 -15.67 -3.41 -10.54
N PHE A 287 -15.27 -4.65 -10.27
CA PHE A 287 -13.94 -5.16 -10.56
C PHE A 287 -13.88 -5.71 -11.98
N LEU A 288 -12.89 -5.24 -12.75
CA LEU A 288 -12.74 -5.57 -14.15
C LEU A 288 -11.48 -6.41 -14.35
N PRO A 289 -11.57 -7.57 -15.04
CA PRO A 289 -10.47 -8.53 -15.10
C PRO A 289 -9.35 -8.13 -16.07
N SER A 290 -9.49 -7.04 -16.82
CA SER A 290 -8.46 -6.57 -17.75
C SER A 290 -8.43 -5.05 -17.86
N LEU A 291 -7.25 -4.51 -18.23
CA LEU A 291 -7.08 -3.08 -18.52
C LEU A 291 -7.96 -2.64 -19.70
N PHE A 292 -8.10 -3.47 -20.72
CA PHE A 292 -8.95 -3.15 -21.88
C PHE A 292 -10.40 -2.87 -21.47
N MET A 293 -11.00 -3.76 -20.67
CA MET A 293 -12.35 -3.54 -20.14
C MET A 293 -12.41 -2.33 -19.23
N TYR A 294 -11.37 -2.12 -18.42
CA TYR A 294 -11.26 -0.94 -17.57
C TYR A 294 -11.27 0.36 -18.37
N TRP A 295 -10.50 0.48 -19.45
CA TRP A 295 -10.44 1.72 -20.24
C TRP A 295 -11.78 2.07 -20.85
N ILE A 296 -12.48 1.09 -21.43
CA ILE A 296 -13.83 1.27 -21.97
C ILE A 296 -14.80 1.70 -20.87
N SER A 297 -14.83 0.96 -19.77
CA SER A 297 -15.77 1.20 -18.68
C SER A 297 -15.48 2.53 -17.95
N SER A 298 -14.20 2.86 -17.72
CA SER A 298 -13.76 4.11 -17.10
C SER A 298 -14.10 5.34 -17.96
N ALA A 299 -13.98 5.23 -19.30
CA ALA A 299 -14.43 6.30 -20.20
C ALA A 299 -15.93 6.63 -19.98
N ILE A 300 -16.76 5.59 -19.87
CA ILE A 300 -18.22 5.71 -19.73
C ILE A 300 -18.63 6.15 -18.32
N PHE A 301 -18.08 5.52 -17.27
CA PHE A 301 -18.57 5.68 -15.91
C PHE A 301 -17.77 6.67 -15.06
N HIS A 302 -16.61 7.11 -15.53
CA HIS A 302 -15.80 8.14 -14.86
C HIS A 302 -15.69 9.41 -15.71
N PHE A 303 -15.09 9.33 -16.90
CA PHE A 303 -14.71 10.52 -17.65
C PHE A 303 -15.89 11.26 -18.26
N ILE A 304 -16.79 10.59 -18.99
CA ILE A 304 -17.97 11.23 -19.59
C ILE A 304 -18.78 11.99 -18.52
N PRO A 305 -19.16 11.36 -17.39
CA PRO A 305 -19.81 12.08 -16.31
C PRO A 305 -18.96 13.22 -15.76
N ALA A 306 -17.68 13.00 -15.50
CA ALA A 306 -16.81 14.04 -14.97
C ALA A 306 -16.75 15.28 -15.88
N TYR A 307 -16.71 15.11 -17.21
CA TYR A 307 -16.78 16.24 -18.15
C TYR A 307 -18.12 16.98 -18.08
N ILE A 308 -19.23 16.26 -17.96
CA ILE A 308 -20.57 16.88 -17.83
C ILE A 308 -20.66 17.67 -16.51
N PHE A 309 -20.28 17.05 -15.38
CA PHE A 309 -20.34 17.68 -14.07
C PHE A 309 -19.37 18.85 -13.93
N ASP A 310 -18.13 18.72 -14.43
CA ASP A 310 -17.16 19.82 -14.40
C ASP A 310 -17.58 20.96 -15.35
N ALA A 311 -18.22 20.68 -16.51
CA ALA A 311 -18.76 21.73 -17.38
C ALA A 311 -19.90 22.50 -16.71
N PHE A 312 -20.81 21.80 -16.03
CA PHE A 312 -21.87 22.42 -15.23
C PHE A 312 -21.33 23.19 -14.02
N ALA A 313 -20.33 22.64 -13.33
CA ALA A 313 -19.65 23.35 -12.25
C ALA A 313 -19.01 24.65 -12.77
N LYS A 314 -18.34 24.59 -13.92
CA LYS A 314 -17.72 25.75 -14.57
C LYS A 314 -18.75 26.81 -14.97
N SER A 315 -19.92 26.42 -15.49
CA SER A 315 -20.99 27.40 -15.82
C SER A 315 -21.57 28.08 -14.59
N LEU A 316 -21.50 27.44 -13.42
CA LEU A 316 -21.84 28.01 -12.12
C LEU A 316 -20.67 28.75 -11.43
N GLY A 317 -19.53 28.95 -12.10
CA GLY A 317 -18.34 29.58 -11.52
C GLY A 317 -17.64 28.76 -10.44
N ARG A 318 -17.93 27.45 -10.33
CA ARG A 318 -17.32 26.53 -9.37
C ARG A 318 -16.06 25.88 -9.94
N LYS A 319 -15.18 25.40 -9.06
CA LYS A 319 -13.95 24.69 -9.42
C LYS A 319 -14.27 23.33 -10.05
N THR A 320 -13.54 22.99 -11.11
CA THR A 320 -13.57 21.66 -11.74
C THR A 320 -12.60 20.73 -11.03
N LEU A 321 -13.07 19.55 -10.63
CA LEU A 321 -12.30 18.63 -9.77
C LEU A 321 -12.31 17.20 -10.28
N LEU A 322 -13.39 16.75 -10.92
CA LEU A 322 -13.59 15.32 -11.23
C LEU A 322 -12.65 14.84 -12.34
N ILE A 323 -12.45 15.64 -13.39
CA ILE A 323 -11.52 15.26 -14.47
C ILE A 323 -10.09 15.12 -13.92
N LYS A 324 -9.65 16.06 -13.07
CA LYS A 324 -8.32 16.03 -12.46
C LYS A 324 -8.15 14.78 -11.58
N LEU A 325 -9.18 14.46 -10.80
CA LEU A 325 -9.22 13.28 -9.95
C LEU A 325 -9.08 11.98 -10.75
N HIS A 326 -9.86 11.79 -11.81
CA HIS A 326 -9.78 10.58 -12.64
C HIS A 326 -8.47 10.47 -13.43
N LYS A 327 -7.91 11.60 -13.90
CA LYS A 327 -6.57 11.60 -14.52
C LYS A 327 -5.51 11.13 -13.54
N ASN A 328 -5.58 11.56 -12.28
CA ASN A 328 -4.66 11.10 -11.24
C ASN A 328 -4.84 9.60 -10.94
N VAL A 329 -6.09 9.13 -10.82
CA VAL A 329 -6.38 7.69 -10.62
C VAL A 329 -5.81 6.84 -11.78
N ASN A 330 -6.01 7.26 -13.02
CA ASN A 330 -5.47 6.55 -14.19
C ASN A 330 -3.94 6.59 -14.27
N ARG A 331 -3.29 7.68 -13.85
CA ARG A 331 -1.82 7.74 -13.77
C ARG A 331 -1.30 6.71 -12.76
N SER A 332 -1.86 6.70 -11.55
CA SER A 332 -1.47 5.74 -10.52
C SER A 332 -1.71 4.29 -10.94
N LEU A 333 -2.76 4.03 -11.75
CA LEU A 333 -3.05 2.70 -12.25
C LEU A 333 -1.92 2.14 -13.13
N GLY A 334 -1.26 2.97 -13.94
CA GLY A 334 -0.13 2.51 -14.78
C GLY A 334 0.96 1.85 -13.95
N ASN A 335 1.33 2.46 -12.83
CA ASN A 335 2.36 1.97 -11.92
C ASN A 335 1.89 0.78 -11.08
N LEU A 336 0.58 0.64 -10.85
CA LEU A 336 -0.02 -0.43 -10.05
C LEU A 336 -0.41 -1.65 -10.87
N ALA A 337 -0.53 -1.54 -12.20
CA ALA A 337 -0.97 -2.63 -13.05
C ALA A 337 -0.17 -3.93 -12.85
N PRO A 338 1.18 -3.91 -12.73
CA PRO A 338 1.92 -5.12 -12.40
C PRO A 338 1.47 -5.76 -11.08
N PHE A 339 1.19 -4.96 -10.05
CA PHE A 339 0.71 -5.43 -8.75
C PHE A 339 -0.74 -5.94 -8.76
N ILE A 340 -1.52 -5.48 -9.72
CA ILE A 340 -2.94 -5.84 -9.86
C ILE A 340 -3.12 -7.16 -10.59
N PHE A 341 -2.27 -7.43 -11.60
CA PHE A 341 -2.46 -8.53 -12.55
C PHE A 341 -1.44 -9.68 -12.40
N ASN A 342 -0.52 -9.59 -11.44
CA ASN A 342 0.39 -10.67 -11.10
C ASN A 342 0.12 -11.21 -9.69
N GLU A 343 0.34 -12.51 -9.53
CA GLU A 343 0.26 -13.22 -8.25
C GLU A 343 1.67 -13.54 -7.77
N TRP A 344 1.98 -13.16 -6.53
CA TRP A 344 3.22 -13.56 -5.85
C TRP A 344 2.90 -14.38 -4.61
N LYS A 345 3.72 -15.40 -4.40
CA LYS A 345 3.69 -16.26 -3.22
C LYS A 345 4.96 -16.03 -2.43
N PHE A 346 4.80 -15.35 -1.29
CA PHE A 346 5.89 -15.09 -0.36
C PHE A 346 5.81 -16.13 0.75
N ASP A 347 6.74 -17.07 0.72
CA ASP A 347 6.93 -18.05 1.79
C ASP A 347 7.32 -17.32 3.08
N ASN A 348 6.66 -17.64 4.19
CA ASN A 348 6.90 -17.00 5.48
C ASN A 348 7.16 -18.03 6.61
N ALA A 349 7.70 -19.20 6.26
CA ALA A 349 7.89 -20.30 7.21
C ALA A 349 8.79 -19.94 8.41
N ARG A 350 9.82 -19.10 8.22
CA ARG A 350 10.69 -18.60 9.28
C ARG A 350 9.96 -17.59 10.16
N THR A 351 9.13 -16.72 9.59
CA THR A 351 8.26 -15.81 10.38
C THR A 351 7.28 -16.58 11.25
N LEU A 352 6.65 -17.63 10.73
CA LEU A 352 5.77 -18.49 11.52
C LEU A 352 6.53 -19.24 12.62
N ARG A 353 7.73 -19.76 12.33
CA ARG A 353 8.59 -20.38 13.35
C ARG A 353 9.01 -19.39 14.44
N LEU A 354 9.29 -18.14 14.08
CA LEU A 354 9.62 -17.09 15.06
C LEU A 354 8.47 -16.88 16.06
N GLN A 355 7.21 -16.89 15.61
CA GLN A 355 6.05 -16.88 16.52
C GLN A 355 6.06 -18.10 17.45
N GLU A 356 6.47 -19.28 16.98
CA GLU A 356 6.50 -20.48 17.79
C GLU A 356 7.58 -20.45 18.89
N GLU A 357 8.71 -19.78 18.63
CA GLU A 357 9.85 -19.65 19.55
C GLU A 357 9.63 -18.63 20.67
N MET A 358 8.66 -17.72 20.54
CA MET A 358 8.31 -16.73 21.57
C MET A 358 7.69 -17.37 22.82
N SER A 359 7.77 -16.67 23.95
CA SER A 359 7.03 -17.05 25.16
C SER A 359 5.52 -16.96 24.94
N VAL A 360 4.71 -17.62 25.78
CA VAL A 360 3.24 -17.57 25.66
C VAL A 360 2.72 -16.13 25.78
N ASP A 361 3.29 -15.36 26.70
CA ASP A 361 2.92 -13.96 26.92
C ASP A 361 3.30 -13.11 25.70
N ASP A 362 4.53 -13.25 25.18
CA ASP A 362 5.00 -12.52 24.01
C ASP A 362 4.19 -12.86 22.75
N LYS A 363 3.78 -14.12 22.56
CA LYS A 363 2.91 -14.50 21.43
C LYS A 363 1.59 -13.74 21.43
N SER A 364 1.06 -13.41 22.61
CA SER A 364 -0.21 -12.70 22.76
C SER A 364 -0.04 -11.19 22.51
N VAL A 365 1.07 -10.61 22.96
CA VAL A 365 1.37 -9.18 22.82
C VAL A 365 1.90 -8.86 21.42
N PHE A 366 2.92 -9.61 20.97
CA PHE A 366 3.60 -9.47 19.68
C PHE A 366 3.16 -10.56 18.69
N TYR A 367 1.85 -10.66 18.44
CA TYR A 367 1.33 -11.59 17.45
C TYR A 367 1.85 -11.22 16.04
N ILE A 368 2.48 -12.18 15.37
CA ILE A 368 3.00 -12.04 14.00
C ILE A 368 2.44 -13.07 13.02
N ASP A 369 1.70 -14.08 13.50
CA ASP A 369 1.04 -15.09 12.67
C ASP A 369 -0.34 -14.60 12.17
N PRO A 370 -0.52 -14.37 10.85
CA PRO A 370 -1.78 -13.89 10.29
C PRO A 370 -2.76 -15.02 9.91
N THR A 371 -2.46 -16.30 10.17
CA THR A 371 -3.32 -17.44 9.79
C THR A 371 -4.73 -17.37 10.38
N SER A 372 -4.87 -16.79 11.57
CA SER A 372 -6.16 -16.63 12.25
C SER A 372 -6.95 -15.37 11.84
N LEU A 373 -6.38 -14.52 10.96
CA LEU A 373 -7.06 -13.34 10.43
C LEU A 373 -8.26 -13.76 9.55
N LYS A 374 -9.45 -13.24 9.88
CA LYS A 374 -10.66 -13.44 9.08
C LYS A 374 -10.86 -12.27 8.13
N TRP A 375 -10.74 -12.51 6.82
CA TRP A 375 -10.78 -11.46 5.80
C TRP A 375 -12.09 -10.67 5.76
N THR A 376 -13.25 -11.32 5.92
CA THR A 376 -14.55 -10.64 5.89
C THR A 376 -14.71 -9.56 6.98
N PRO A 377 -14.62 -9.89 8.29
CA PRO A 377 -14.70 -8.86 9.33
C PRO A 377 -13.56 -7.84 9.22
N TYR A 378 -12.36 -8.27 8.82
CA TYR A 378 -11.24 -7.36 8.61
C TYR A 378 -11.53 -6.28 7.57
N PHE A 379 -12.09 -6.63 6.40
CA PHE A 379 -12.43 -5.65 5.36
C PHE A 379 -13.64 -4.78 5.71
N ILE A 380 -14.56 -5.27 6.56
CA ILE A 380 -15.62 -4.44 7.13
C ILE A 380 -15.00 -3.36 8.03
N ASN A 381 -14.13 -3.76 8.97
CA ASN A 381 -13.44 -2.84 9.86
C ASN A 381 -12.53 -1.86 9.12
N LEU A 382 -11.82 -2.33 8.08
CA LEU A 382 -11.06 -1.46 7.18
C LEU A 382 -11.95 -0.41 6.52
N THR A 383 -13.15 -0.78 6.06
CA THR A 383 -14.10 0.16 5.44
C THR A 383 -14.62 1.20 6.43
N LEU A 384 -14.94 0.77 7.67
CA LEU A 384 -15.31 1.68 8.76
C LEU A 384 -14.15 2.60 9.16
N GLY A 385 -12.93 2.07 9.15
CA GLY A 385 -11.70 2.82 9.37
C GLY A 385 -11.45 3.89 8.32
N VAL A 386 -11.67 3.56 7.04
CA VAL A 386 -11.62 4.54 5.94
C VAL A 386 -12.61 5.68 6.18
N ARG A 387 -13.85 5.35 6.55
CA ARG A 387 -14.88 6.34 6.89
C ARG A 387 -14.47 7.24 8.06
N THR A 388 -13.96 6.65 9.12
CA THR A 388 -13.62 7.36 10.35
C THR A 388 -12.35 8.19 10.21
N TYR A 389 -11.25 7.59 9.75
CA TYR A 389 -9.92 8.20 9.81
C TYR A 389 -9.52 8.95 8.54
N LEU A 390 -9.89 8.45 7.35
CA LEU A 390 -9.52 9.09 6.08
C LEU A 390 -10.55 10.13 5.63
N LEU A 391 -11.84 9.85 5.87
CA LEU A 391 -12.95 10.72 5.50
C LEU A 391 -13.44 11.61 6.65
N ARG A 392 -13.02 11.33 7.88
CA ARG A 392 -13.38 12.10 9.09
C ARG A 392 -14.90 12.18 9.29
N GLU A 393 -15.59 11.07 9.04
CA GLU A 393 -17.01 10.94 9.29
C GLU A 393 -17.27 10.01 10.48
N ASP A 394 -18.01 10.52 11.48
CA ASP A 394 -18.38 9.80 12.69
C ASP A 394 -19.87 9.42 12.68
N GLU A 395 -20.39 8.86 13.77
CA GLU A 395 -21.78 8.42 13.85
C GLU A 395 -22.80 9.55 13.64
N THR A 396 -22.44 10.81 13.91
CA THR A 396 -23.35 11.96 13.77
C THR A 396 -23.75 12.21 12.30
N THR A 397 -22.90 11.84 11.34
CA THR A 397 -23.19 12.02 9.90
C THR A 397 -24.05 10.91 9.32
N MET A 398 -24.19 9.76 10.01
CA MET A 398 -24.85 8.56 9.48
C MET A 398 -26.28 8.79 9.00
N LYS A 399 -27.07 9.56 9.75
CA LYS A 399 -28.48 9.83 9.39
C LYS A 399 -28.59 10.57 8.06
N ASN A 400 -27.71 11.55 7.81
CA ASN A 400 -27.70 12.29 6.56
C ASN A 400 -27.09 11.45 5.43
N ALA A 401 -26.02 10.71 5.73
CA ALA A 401 -25.38 9.82 4.78
C ALA A 401 -26.35 8.76 4.22
N LEU A 402 -27.18 8.13 5.07
CA LEU A 402 -28.19 7.16 4.64
C LEU A 402 -29.28 7.77 3.75
N LYS A 403 -29.77 8.97 4.10
CA LYS A 403 -30.72 9.70 3.25
C LYS A 403 -30.09 10.02 1.89
N LYS A 404 -28.84 10.46 1.90
CA LYS A 404 -28.10 10.82 0.70
C LYS A 404 -27.83 9.59 -0.17
N ASP A 405 -27.45 8.45 0.40
CA ASP A 405 -27.27 7.20 -0.32
C ASP A 405 -28.56 6.77 -1.04
N PHE A 406 -29.72 6.87 -0.36
CA PHE A 406 -31.02 6.63 -0.99
C PHE A 406 -31.33 7.61 -2.14
N LEU A 407 -31.09 8.91 -1.95
CA LEU A 407 -31.29 9.90 -3.02
C LEU A 407 -30.36 9.64 -4.21
N LEU A 408 -29.10 9.27 -3.94
CA LEU A 408 -28.13 8.90 -4.96
C LEU A 408 -28.53 7.62 -5.69
N PHE A 409 -29.13 6.64 -4.99
CA PHE A 409 -29.69 5.44 -5.60
C PHE A 409 -30.80 5.80 -6.60
N ILE A 410 -31.78 6.61 -6.18
CA ILE A 410 -32.87 7.06 -7.06
C ILE A 410 -32.31 7.82 -8.27
N ALA A 411 -31.36 8.74 -8.03
CA ALA A 411 -30.70 9.47 -9.12
C ALA A 411 -29.95 8.53 -10.08
N ASN A 412 -29.26 7.52 -9.56
CA ASN A 412 -28.56 6.52 -10.36
C ASN A 412 -29.53 5.70 -11.23
N CYS A 413 -30.65 5.25 -10.66
CA CYS A 413 -31.71 4.55 -11.42
C CYS A 413 -32.32 5.46 -12.50
N GLY A 414 -32.59 6.73 -12.18
CA GLY A 414 -33.10 7.71 -13.14
C GLY A 414 -32.13 7.94 -14.31
N ILE A 415 -30.84 8.13 -14.01
CA ILE A 415 -29.80 8.29 -15.04
C ILE A 415 -29.70 7.04 -15.91
N GLN A 416 -29.71 5.84 -15.32
CA GLN A 416 -29.66 4.58 -16.07
C GLN A 416 -30.87 4.45 -17.01
N LEU A 417 -32.07 4.78 -16.53
CA LEU A 417 -33.28 4.76 -17.36
C LEU A 417 -33.19 5.78 -18.51
N LEU A 418 -32.71 6.99 -18.25
CA LEU A 418 -32.52 8.02 -19.28
C LEU A 418 -31.49 7.59 -20.34
N VAL A 419 -30.40 6.93 -19.94
CA VAL A 419 -29.40 6.40 -20.88
C VAL A 419 -30.01 5.29 -21.75
N VAL A 420 -30.75 4.36 -21.15
CA VAL A 420 -31.43 3.27 -21.90
C VAL A 420 -32.43 3.85 -22.89
N ILE A 421 -33.31 4.76 -22.45
CA ILE A 421 -34.29 5.42 -23.32
C ILE A 421 -33.59 6.26 -24.40
N GLY A 422 -32.53 6.97 -24.06
CA GLY A 422 -31.78 7.81 -25.00
C GLY A 422 -31.13 7.01 -26.13
N ILE A 423 -30.46 5.90 -25.81
CA ILE A 423 -29.87 5.00 -26.81
C ILE A 423 -30.95 4.31 -27.64
N TRP A 424 -32.03 3.89 -27.00
CA TRP A 424 -33.18 3.30 -27.67
C TRP A 424 -33.81 4.28 -28.67
N TYR A 425 -34.05 5.53 -28.27
CA TYR A 425 -34.53 6.58 -29.14
C TYR A 425 -33.55 6.85 -30.30
N LEU A 426 -32.26 6.99 -30.01
CA LEU A 426 -31.24 7.22 -31.03
C LEU A 426 -31.20 6.11 -32.09
N SER A 427 -31.33 4.85 -31.69
CA SER A 427 -31.39 3.71 -32.62
C SER A 427 -32.61 3.81 -33.57
N SER A 428 -33.74 4.31 -33.08
CA SER A 428 -34.94 4.54 -33.88
C SER A 428 -34.74 5.65 -34.92
N VAL A 429 -34.05 6.71 -34.54
CA VAL A 429 -33.70 7.83 -35.43
C VAL A 429 -32.73 7.38 -36.52
N ILE A 430 -31.70 6.60 -36.16
CA ILE A 430 -30.68 6.12 -37.10
C ILE A 430 -31.29 5.13 -38.11
N THR A 431 -32.18 4.25 -37.66
CA THR A 431 -32.80 3.23 -38.52
C THR A 431 -34.02 3.75 -39.29
N GLY A 432 -34.56 4.92 -38.91
CA GLY A 432 -35.79 5.47 -39.48
C GLY A 432 -37.05 4.64 -39.16
N THR A 433 -37.00 3.79 -38.14
CA THR A 433 -38.12 2.91 -37.75
C THR A 433 -38.69 3.27 -36.38
N PRO A 434 -39.93 2.89 -36.04
CA PRO A 434 -40.53 3.22 -34.74
C PRO A 434 -39.70 2.70 -33.57
N MET A 435 -39.73 3.39 -32.42
CA MET A 435 -38.99 2.94 -31.22
C MET A 435 -39.31 1.49 -30.85
N LEU A 436 -40.57 1.06 -30.92
CA LEU A 436 -40.95 -0.32 -30.60
C LEU A 436 -40.19 -1.37 -31.42
N ALA A 437 -39.89 -1.09 -32.70
CA ALA A 437 -39.12 -1.97 -33.56
C ALA A 437 -37.62 -2.06 -33.16
N ASN A 438 -37.14 -1.09 -32.38
CA ASN A 438 -35.75 -1.00 -31.91
C ASN A 438 -35.57 -1.38 -30.44
N PHE A 439 -36.53 -2.06 -29.82
CA PHE A 439 -36.44 -2.47 -28.41
C PHE A 439 -35.17 -3.29 -28.09
N TRP A 440 -34.62 -4.00 -29.08
CA TRP A 440 -33.35 -4.72 -28.98
C TRP A 440 -32.19 -3.82 -28.52
N ALA A 441 -32.17 -2.53 -28.89
CA ALA A 441 -31.12 -1.60 -28.48
C ALA A 441 -31.17 -1.33 -26.97
N ALA A 442 -32.37 -1.21 -26.38
CA ALA A 442 -32.53 -1.09 -24.94
C ALA A 442 -32.00 -2.34 -24.21
N LEU A 443 -32.29 -3.54 -24.73
CA LEU A 443 -31.78 -4.79 -24.18
C LEU A 443 -30.25 -4.87 -24.23
N ILE A 444 -29.63 -4.45 -25.33
CA ILE A 444 -28.16 -4.42 -25.45
C ILE A 444 -27.54 -3.51 -24.38
N VAL A 445 -28.11 -2.32 -24.14
CA VAL A 445 -27.59 -1.39 -23.12
C VAL A 445 -27.70 -1.99 -21.72
N ILE A 446 -28.82 -2.65 -21.41
CA ILE A 446 -29.02 -3.31 -20.11
C ILE A 446 -28.01 -4.45 -19.93
N ILE A 447 -27.83 -5.29 -20.94
CA ILE A 447 -26.85 -6.39 -20.92
C ILE A 447 -25.43 -5.84 -20.79
N PHE A 448 -25.09 -4.81 -21.58
CA PHE A 448 -23.79 -4.16 -21.53
C PHE A 448 -23.53 -3.56 -20.13
N GLY A 449 -24.49 -2.85 -19.55
CA GLY A 449 -24.39 -2.28 -18.21
C GLY A 449 -24.39 -3.32 -17.07
N TYR A 450 -24.78 -4.56 -17.33
CA TYR A 450 -24.60 -5.67 -16.39
C TYR A 450 -23.13 -6.14 -16.39
N PHE A 451 -22.52 -6.31 -17.56
CA PHE A 451 -21.13 -6.77 -17.69
C PHE A 451 -20.07 -5.68 -17.48
N PHE A 452 -20.37 -4.43 -17.84
CA PHE A 452 -19.49 -3.26 -17.71
C PHE A 452 -19.98 -2.27 -16.68
#